data_AF-A0A496P655-F1
#
_entry.id   AF-A0A496P655-F1
#
_cell.length_a   1.000
_cell.length_b   1.000
_cell.length_c   1.000
_cell.angle_alpha   90.00
_cell.angle_beta   90.00
_cell.angle_gamma   90.00
#
_symmetry.space_group_name_H-M   'P 1'
#
loop_
_entity.id
_entity.type
_entity.pdbx_description
1 polymer ?
#
loop_
_entity_poly.entity_id
_entity_poly.type
_entity_poly.pdbx_seq_one_letter_code
_entity_poly.pdbx_strand_id
1 'polypeptide(L)'
;MNTRILKKIFIAVFFILGIAEASAWGVTGHRVVAEIAENHLTNRAKRKLKKLIGKQKLAYWANWADNVRNDPEWKDTGVLHYVNITPQNSKEEFIKELKSKDTNVYTAIQEIMDSIKDKRTANKDKEIDLRFLVHFIGDMMQPMHTGREEDLGGNLIKIQF
;
A
#
# COMPACT_ATOMS: atom_id res chain seq x y z
N MET A 1 -32.52 19.88 -31.16
CA MET A 1 -32.15 19.57 -29.75
C MET A 1 -31.34 20.73 -29.19
N ASN A 2 -31.66 21.23 -27.99
CA ASN A 2 -31.01 22.40 -27.39
C ASN A 2 -29.51 22.11 -27.13
N THR A 3 -28.61 23.01 -27.55
CA THR A 3 -27.16 22.85 -27.40
C THR A 3 -26.71 22.70 -25.95
N ARG A 4 -27.47 23.25 -24.99
CA ARG A 4 -27.25 23.03 -23.55
C ARG A 4 -27.56 21.59 -23.11
N ILE A 5 -28.59 20.97 -23.71
CA ILE A 5 -28.95 19.57 -23.44
C ILE A 5 -27.87 18.65 -24.03
N LEU A 6 -27.39 18.95 -25.26
CA LEU A 6 -26.30 18.22 -25.89
C LEU A 6 -25.02 18.21 -25.03
N LYS A 7 -24.63 19.39 -24.51
CA LYS A 7 -23.46 19.50 -23.63
C LYS A 7 -23.62 18.70 -22.33
N LYS A 8 -24.80 18.73 -21.71
CA LYS A 8 -25.08 17.93 -20.50
C LYS A 8 -25.01 16.43 -20.76
N ILE A 9 -25.56 15.97 -21.89
CA ILE A 9 -25.46 14.56 -22.31
C ILE A 9 -24.01 14.19 -22.56
N PHE A 10 -23.24 15.03 -23.25
CA PHE A 10 -21.83 14.76 -23.54
C PHE A 10 -20.98 14.68 -22.26
N ILE A 11 -21.22 15.57 -21.30
CA ILE A 11 -20.55 15.54 -19.98
C ILE A 11 -20.94 14.27 -19.22
N ALA A 12 -22.23 13.90 -19.19
CA ALA A 12 -22.68 12.69 -18.52
C ALA A 12 -22.06 11.42 -19.14
N VAL A 13 -22.03 11.32 -20.47
CA VAL A 13 -21.39 10.21 -21.18
C VAL A 13 -19.89 10.16 -20.91
N PHE A 14 -19.20 11.30 -20.86
CA PHE A 14 -17.79 11.37 -20.50
C PHE A 14 -17.51 10.84 -19.08
N PHE A 15 -18.37 11.17 -18.10
CA PHE A 15 -18.23 10.66 -16.73
C PHE A 15 -18.57 9.16 -16.61
N ILE A 16 -19.54 8.67 -17.38
CA ILE A 16 -19.91 7.23 -17.39
C ILE A 16 -18.80 6.40 -18.05
N LEU A 17 -18.19 6.89 -19.14
CA LEU A 17 -17.08 6.22 -19.82
C LEU A 17 -15.74 6.37 -19.08
N GLY A 18 -15.66 7.28 -18.11
CA GLY A 18 -14.47 7.53 -17.30
C GLY A 18 -14.35 6.65 -16.05
N ILE A 19 -15.30 5.74 -15.82
CA ILE A 19 -15.21 4.73 -14.76
C ILE A 19 -14.21 3.66 -15.23
N ALA A 20 -12.93 4.01 -15.24
CA ALA A 20 -11.89 3.00 -15.34
C ALA A 20 -11.97 2.15 -14.07
N GLU A 21 -11.88 0.82 -14.22
CA GLU A 21 -11.66 -0.06 -13.09
C GLU A 21 -10.43 0.46 -12.36
N ALA A 22 -10.62 0.96 -11.13
CA ALA A 22 -9.51 1.43 -10.31
C ALA A 22 -8.76 0.21 -9.80
N SER A 23 -7.98 -0.44 -10.66
CA SER A 23 -6.99 -1.46 -10.30
C SER A 23 -5.76 -0.78 -9.68
N ALA A 24 -6.02 0.05 -8.67
CA ALA A 24 -5.07 1.01 -8.13
C ALA A 24 -4.04 0.37 -7.20
N TRP A 25 -4.26 -0.88 -6.76
CA TRP A 25 -3.48 -1.50 -5.68
C TRP A 25 -3.10 -2.97 -5.91
N GLY A 26 -3.57 -3.62 -6.98
CA GLY A 26 -3.06 -4.95 -7.36
C GLY A 26 -1.60 -4.90 -7.84
N VAL A 27 -1.17 -5.90 -8.62
CA VAL A 27 0.22 -6.00 -9.13
C VAL A 27 0.69 -4.71 -9.82
N THR A 28 -0.18 -4.09 -10.63
CA THR A 28 0.10 -2.83 -11.31
C THR A 28 0.12 -1.65 -10.35
N GLY A 29 -0.81 -1.62 -9.39
CA GLY A 29 -0.93 -0.55 -8.40
C GLY A 29 0.32 -0.33 -7.58
N HIS A 30 0.84 -1.40 -6.96
CA HIS A 30 2.08 -1.31 -6.19
C HIS A 30 3.27 -0.85 -7.03
N ARG A 31 3.36 -1.28 -8.29
CA ARG A 31 4.41 -0.83 -9.23
C ARG A 31 4.31 0.66 -9.50
N VAL A 32 3.10 1.16 -9.74
CA VAL A 32 2.84 2.58 -10.00
C VAL A 32 3.21 3.42 -8.77
N VAL A 33 2.76 3.03 -7.57
CA VAL A 33 3.11 3.72 -6.31
C VAL A 33 4.63 3.77 -6.12
N ALA A 34 5.31 2.65 -6.31
CA ALA A 34 6.77 2.56 -6.17
C ALA A 34 7.52 3.42 -7.19
N GLU A 35 7.06 3.47 -8.44
CA GLU A 35 7.65 4.30 -9.50
C GLU A 35 7.46 5.80 -9.22
N ILE A 36 6.25 6.20 -8.81
CA ILE A 36 5.97 7.58 -8.39
C ILE A 36 6.89 7.95 -7.22
N ALA A 37 7.00 7.10 -6.20
CA ALA A 37 7.88 7.34 -5.06
C ALA A 37 9.35 7.51 -5.48
N GLU A 38 9.87 6.62 -6.33
CA GLU A 38 11.26 6.68 -6.82
C GLU A 38 11.56 7.99 -7.57
N ASN A 39 10.61 8.46 -8.38
CA ASN A 39 10.73 9.69 -9.16
C ASN A 39 10.83 10.94 -8.25
N HIS A 40 10.15 10.92 -7.11
CA HIS A 40 10.13 12.02 -6.14
C HIS A 40 11.26 11.96 -5.09
N LEU A 41 12.13 10.95 -5.14
CA LEU A 41 13.26 10.86 -4.20
C LEU A 41 14.25 12.02 -4.39
N THR A 42 14.69 12.57 -3.25
CA THR A 42 15.81 13.51 -3.22
C THR A 42 17.10 12.85 -3.74
N ASN A 43 18.04 13.65 -4.25
CA ASN A 43 19.35 13.14 -4.69
C ASN A 43 20.10 12.37 -3.59
N ARG A 44 19.94 12.78 -2.32
CA ARG A 44 20.51 12.06 -1.18
C ARG A 44 19.88 10.67 -1.03
N ALA A 45 18.55 10.57 -1.11
CA ALA A 45 17.84 9.30 -1.03
C ALA A 45 18.19 8.39 -2.21
N LYS A 46 18.20 8.90 -3.45
CA LYS A 46 18.61 8.15 -4.66
C LYS A 46 20.01 7.55 -4.52
N ARG A 47 20.98 8.29 -3.97
CA ARG A 47 22.34 7.75 -3.70
C ARG A 47 22.36 6.64 -2.66
N LYS A 48 21.58 6.77 -1.58
CA LYS A 48 21.48 5.71 -0.55
C LYS A 48 20.79 4.48 -1.12
N LEU A 49 19.70 4.67 -1.86
CA LEU A 49 18.98 3.60 -2.53
C LEU A 49 19.90 2.82 -3.48
N LYS A 50 20.65 3.52 -4.33
CA LYS A 50 21.63 2.89 -5.25
C LYS A 50 22.70 2.07 -4.52
N LYS A 51 23.10 2.46 -3.31
CA LYS A 51 24.05 1.68 -2.49
C LYS A 51 23.42 0.40 -1.93
N LEU A 52 22.12 0.42 -1.68
CA LEU A 52 21.40 -0.68 -1.06
C LEU A 52 20.93 -1.71 -2.09
N ILE A 53 20.32 -1.24 -3.19
CA ILE A 53 19.69 -2.12 -4.20
C ILE A 53 20.32 -2.01 -5.59
N GLY A 54 21.47 -1.33 -5.74
CA GLY A 54 22.17 -1.24 -7.02
C GLY A 54 21.43 -0.40 -8.08
N LYS A 55 21.25 -0.96 -9.28
CA LYS A 55 20.59 -0.30 -10.43
C LYS A 55 19.10 -0.68 -10.53
N GLN A 56 18.61 -1.50 -9.61
CA GLN A 56 17.25 -2.01 -9.59
C GLN A 56 16.27 -0.88 -9.25
N LYS A 57 15.07 -0.99 -9.80
CA LYS A 57 13.96 -0.05 -9.58
C LYS A 57 13.10 -0.50 -8.41
N LEU A 58 12.52 0.45 -7.66
CA LEU A 58 11.59 0.10 -6.57
C LEU A 58 10.39 -0.71 -7.09
N ALA A 59 9.89 -0.36 -8.28
CA ALA A 59 8.79 -1.07 -8.94
C ALA A 59 9.08 -2.57 -9.18
N TYR A 60 10.34 -2.98 -9.28
CA TYR A 60 10.69 -4.39 -9.40
C TYR A 60 10.34 -5.17 -8.13
N TRP A 61 10.58 -4.57 -6.96
CA TRP A 61 10.35 -5.18 -5.65
C TRP A 61 8.96 -4.94 -5.08
N ALA A 62 8.15 -4.11 -5.73
CA ALA A 62 6.90 -3.62 -5.17
C ALA A 62 5.86 -4.71 -4.84
N ASN A 63 5.93 -5.87 -5.49
CA ASN A 63 5.04 -7.01 -5.22
C ASN A 63 5.74 -8.16 -4.49
N TRP A 64 6.98 -7.96 -4.04
CA TRP A 64 7.77 -9.06 -3.46
C TRP A 64 7.16 -9.58 -2.16
N ALA A 65 6.64 -8.71 -1.28
CA ALA A 65 6.02 -9.11 -0.02
C ALA A 65 4.83 -10.05 -0.25
N ASP A 66 3.95 -9.70 -1.20
CA ASP A 66 2.82 -10.56 -1.59
C ASP A 66 3.25 -11.92 -2.16
N ASN A 67 4.35 -11.96 -2.92
CA ASN A 67 4.85 -13.20 -3.50
C ASN A 67 5.38 -14.15 -2.43
N VAL A 68 6.01 -13.64 -1.37
CA VAL A 68 6.66 -14.46 -0.35
C VAL A 68 5.77 -14.78 0.83
N ARG A 69 4.63 -14.08 1.04
CA ARG A 69 3.80 -14.24 2.24
C ARG A 69 3.27 -15.66 2.51
N ASN A 70 3.32 -16.55 1.52
CA ASN A 70 2.95 -17.97 1.66
C ASN A 70 4.15 -18.91 1.82
N ASP A 71 5.38 -18.40 1.66
CA ASP A 71 6.60 -19.17 1.87
C ASP A 71 6.78 -19.46 3.37
N PRO A 72 7.26 -20.65 3.77
CA PRO A 72 7.44 -21.00 5.17
C PRO A 72 8.30 -20.01 5.97
N GLU A 73 9.27 -19.36 5.31
CA GLU A 73 10.15 -18.34 5.90
C GLU A 73 9.39 -17.03 6.24
N TRP A 74 8.34 -16.69 5.47
CA TRP A 74 7.66 -15.39 5.54
C TRP A 74 6.17 -15.50 5.87
N LYS A 75 5.67 -16.69 6.19
CA LYS A 75 4.25 -16.96 6.49
C LYS A 75 3.63 -16.01 7.51
N ASP A 76 4.42 -15.58 8.49
CA ASP A 76 3.94 -14.74 9.59
C ASP A 76 3.83 -13.26 9.19
N THR A 77 4.29 -12.90 7.97
CA THR A 77 4.19 -11.53 7.44
C THR A 77 2.83 -11.21 6.82
N GLY A 78 1.96 -12.22 6.59
CA GLY A 78 0.66 -12.02 5.95
C GLY A 78 -0.25 -11.02 6.68
N VAL A 79 -0.19 -10.99 8.01
CA VAL A 79 -0.97 -10.04 8.85
C VAL A 79 -0.46 -8.60 8.74
N LEU A 80 0.76 -8.38 8.25
CA LEU A 80 1.38 -7.05 8.12
C LEU A 80 0.86 -6.28 6.89
N HIS A 81 0.05 -6.89 6.04
CA HIS A 81 -0.49 -6.26 4.83
C HIS A 81 -1.73 -5.39 5.09
N TYR A 82 -2.32 -5.45 6.28
CA TYR A 82 -3.56 -4.75 6.58
C TYR A 82 -3.69 -4.41 8.07
N VAL A 83 -4.78 -3.73 8.39
CA VAL A 83 -5.30 -3.61 9.75
C VAL A 83 -6.83 -3.73 9.70
N ASN A 84 -7.36 -4.62 10.54
CA ASN A 84 -8.79 -4.74 10.77
C ASN A 84 -9.17 -3.93 12.00
N ILE A 85 -10.10 -2.99 11.85
CA ILE A 85 -10.52 -2.06 12.89
C ILE A 85 -12.04 -2.15 13.05
N THR A 86 -12.52 -2.19 14.28
CA THR A 86 -13.96 -2.08 14.56
C THR A 86 -14.43 -0.67 14.20
N PRO A 87 -15.62 -0.48 13.59
CA PRO A 87 -16.11 0.86 13.29
C PRO A 87 -16.12 1.77 14.53
N GLN A 88 -15.44 2.91 14.45
CA GLN A 88 -15.33 3.89 15.54
C GLN A 88 -16.15 5.15 15.25
N ASN A 89 -16.63 5.80 16.31
CA ASN A 89 -17.44 7.02 16.20
C ASN A 89 -16.59 8.29 16.12
N SER A 90 -15.29 8.17 16.40
CA SER A 90 -14.33 9.28 16.38
C SER A 90 -12.96 8.85 15.87
N LYS A 91 -12.17 9.84 15.44
CA LYS A 91 -10.78 9.64 15.03
C LYS A 91 -9.92 9.22 16.21
N GLU A 92 -10.19 9.75 17.38
CA GLU A 92 -9.45 9.48 18.62
C GLU A 92 -9.58 8.01 19.03
N GLU A 93 -10.79 7.47 18.97
CA GLU A 93 -11.07 6.04 19.19
C GLU A 93 -10.38 5.16 18.14
N PHE A 94 -10.46 5.55 16.86
CA PHE A 94 -9.76 4.84 15.78
C PHE A 94 -8.25 4.75 16.05
N ILE A 95 -7.61 5.87 16.38
CA ILE A 95 -6.16 5.91 16.68
C ILE A 95 -5.84 5.08 17.91
N LYS A 96 -6.70 5.09 18.93
CA LYS A 96 -6.52 4.28 20.14
C LYS A 96 -6.55 2.80 19.81
N GLU A 97 -7.53 2.33 19.04
CA GLU A 97 -7.61 0.93 18.62
C GLU A 97 -6.43 0.54 17.74
N LEU A 98 -6.11 1.35 16.72
CA LEU A 98 -4.97 1.12 15.82
C LEU A 98 -3.67 0.89 16.59
N LYS A 99 -3.44 1.67 17.66
CA LYS A 99 -2.25 1.57 18.52
C LYS A 99 -2.32 0.47 19.56
N SER A 100 -3.50 -0.07 19.87
CA SER A 100 -3.64 -1.19 20.81
C SER A 100 -3.34 -2.55 20.18
N LYS A 101 -3.25 -2.62 18.85
CA LYS A 101 -2.92 -3.85 18.10
C LYS A 101 -1.41 -3.91 17.92
N ASP A 102 -0.79 -4.99 18.41
CA ASP A 102 0.66 -5.16 18.39
C ASP A 102 1.23 -5.37 16.97
N THR A 103 0.47 -6.07 16.10
CA THR A 103 0.97 -6.49 14.79
C THR A 103 -0.02 -6.14 13.69
N ASN A 104 0.33 -5.16 12.84
CA ASN A 104 -0.43 -4.74 11.66
C ASN A 104 0.46 -3.91 10.72
N VAL A 105 -0.09 -3.50 9.57
CA VAL A 105 0.63 -2.68 8.58
C VAL A 105 1.21 -1.38 9.15
N TYR A 106 0.50 -0.73 10.08
CA TYR A 106 0.97 0.51 10.70
C TYR A 106 2.18 0.27 11.62
N THR A 107 2.14 -0.76 12.49
CA THR A 107 3.28 -1.07 13.37
C THR A 107 4.48 -1.58 12.57
N ALA A 108 4.25 -2.43 11.55
CA ALA A 108 5.30 -2.91 10.65
C ALA A 108 6.06 -1.77 9.96
N ILE A 109 5.34 -0.76 9.45
CA ILE A 109 5.98 0.40 8.81
C ILE A 109 6.87 1.15 9.82
N GLN A 110 6.46 1.32 11.07
CA GLN A 110 7.28 1.99 12.09
C GLN A 110 8.57 1.20 12.36
N GLU A 111 8.45 -0.10 12.59
CA GLU A 111 9.59 -0.99 12.89
C GLU A 111 10.59 -1.04 11.74
N ILE A 112 10.10 -1.23 10.51
CA ILE A 112 10.90 -1.21 9.29
C ILE A 112 11.62 0.13 9.10
N MET A 113 10.91 1.24 9.32
CA MET A 113 11.51 2.57 9.21
C MET A 113 12.64 2.78 10.22
N ASP A 114 12.52 2.24 11.42
CA ASP A 114 13.55 2.36 12.45
C ASP A 114 14.73 1.43 12.17
N SER A 115 14.49 0.21 11.71
CA SER A 115 15.53 -0.72 11.24
C SER A 115 16.36 -0.14 10.08
N ILE A 116 15.72 0.48 9.09
CA ILE A 116 16.42 1.12 7.96
C ILE A 116 17.30 2.30 8.42
N LYS A 117 16.88 3.03 9.47
CA LYS A 117 17.65 4.16 10.03
C LYS A 117 18.78 3.71 10.94
N ASP A 118 18.66 2.57 11.62
CA ASP A 118 19.67 2.09 12.56
C ASP A 118 20.97 1.74 11.81
N LYS A 119 22.09 2.27 12.29
CA LYS A 119 23.41 2.00 11.71
C LYS A 119 23.89 0.56 11.96
N ARG A 120 23.31 -0.12 12.97
CA ARG A 120 23.67 -1.48 13.38
C ARG A 120 23.01 -2.55 12.52
N THR A 121 21.86 -2.28 11.91
CA THR A 121 21.19 -3.20 10.99
C THR A 121 22.07 -3.52 9.79
N ALA A 122 22.25 -4.80 9.45
CA ALA A 122 23.04 -5.20 8.31
C ALA A 122 22.41 -4.70 7.00
N ASN A 123 23.23 -4.46 5.96
CA ASN A 123 22.70 -3.96 4.69
C ASN A 123 21.73 -4.95 4.03
N LYS A 124 21.91 -6.26 4.22
CA LYS A 124 20.99 -7.28 3.69
C LYS A 124 19.61 -7.15 4.32
N ASP A 125 19.55 -6.96 5.64
CA ASP A 125 18.28 -6.82 6.36
C ASP A 125 17.61 -5.50 5.97
N LYS A 126 18.37 -4.39 5.88
CA LYS A 126 17.84 -3.12 5.36
C LYS A 126 17.28 -3.22 3.95
N GLU A 127 17.87 -4.06 3.10
CA GLU A 127 17.37 -4.31 1.75
C GLU A 127 16.02 -5.03 1.79
N ILE A 128 15.89 -6.08 2.62
CA ILE A 128 14.63 -6.80 2.83
C ILE A 128 13.56 -5.86 3.41
N ASP A 129 13.92 -5.10 4.45
CA ASP A 129 13.07 -4.08 5.07
C ASP A 129 12.59 -3.06 4.05
N LEU A 130 13.45 -2.61 3.14
CA LEU A 130 13.06 -1.68 2.09
C LEU A 130 12.02 -2.31 1.13
N ARG A 131 12.13 -3.60 0.81
CA ARG A 131 11.16 -4.29 -0.06
C ARG A 131 9.78 -4.33 0.61
N PHE A 132 9.73 -4.69 1.89
CA PHE A 132 8.50 -4.63 2.68
C PHE A 132 7.95 -3.20 2.77
N LEU A 133 8.80 -2.21 3.05
CA LEU A 133 8.37 -0.80 3.15
C LEU A 133 7.67 -0.32 1.87
N VAL A 134 8.24 -0.63 0.70
CA VAL A 134 7.67 -0.23 -0.59
C VAL A 134 6.28 -0.83 -0.79
N HIS A 135 6.09 -2.08 -0.39
CA HIS A 135 4.80 -2.75 -0.52
C HIS A 135 3.78 -2.23 0.50
N PHE A 136 4.13 -2.20 1.78
CA PHE A 136 3.24 -1.84 2.89
C PHE A 136 2.77 -0.38 2.85
N ILE A 137 3.57 0.54 2.33
CA ILE A 137 3.10 1.92 2.08
C ILE A 137 1.98 1.94 1.03
N GLY A 138 2.05 1.07 0.02
CA GLY A 138 0.96 0.86 -0.93
C GLY A 138 -0.27 0.29 -0.25
N ASP A 139 -0.11 -0.79 0.52
CA ASP A 139 -1.21 -1.43 1.26
C ASP A 139 -1.92 -0.46 2.20
N MET A 140 -1.17 0.31 3.00
CA MET A 140 -1.73 1.27 3.94
C MET A 140 -2.62 2.33 3.26
N MET A 141 -2.38 2.62 1.98
CA MET A 141 -3.17 3.58 1.20
C MET A 141 -4.37 2.92 0.49
N GLN A 142 -4.46 1.59 0.48
CA GLN A 142 -5.59 0.83 -0.03
C GLN A 142 -6.75 0.87 0.99
N PRO A 143 -7.90 1.51 0.69
CA PRO A 143 -8.97 1.71 1.68
C PRO A 143 -9.44 0.43 2.38
N MET A 144 -9.57 -0.67 1.65
CA MET A 144 -10.03 -1.96 2.18
C MET A 144 -8.97 -2.71 2.99
N HIS A 145 -7.69 -2.30 2.96
CA HIS A 145 -6.66 -2.81 3.87
C HIS A 145 -6.66 -2.09 5.23
N THR A 146 -7.46 -1.03 5.38
CA THR A 146 -7.84 -0.44 6.68
C THR A 146 -9.33 -0.65 6.88
N GLY A 147 -9.72 -1.93 6.88
CA GLY A 147 -11.10 -2.38 6.75
C GLY A 147 -11.75 -2.79 8.06
N ARG A 148 -13.01 -3.22 7.97
CA ARG A 148 -13.74 -3.75 9.13
C ARG A 148 -13.32 -5.19 9.40
N GLU A 149 -13.28 -5.54 10.68
CA GLU A 149 -12.95 -6.91 11.09
C GLU A 149 -14.05 -7.90 10.68
N GLU A 150 -15.32 -7.49 10.79
CA GLU A 150 -16.50 -8.33 10.53
C GLU A 150 -16.61 -8.84 9.07
N ASP A 151 -16.06 -8.09 8.11
CA ASP A 151 -16.11 -8.42 6.69
C ASP A 151 -14.72 -8.72 6.08
N LEU A 152 -13.68 -8.79 6.92
CA LEU A 152 -12.28 -8.95 6.54
C LEU A 152 -11.83 -7.91 5.50
N GLY A 153 -12.15 -6.63 5.74
CA GLY A 153 -11.89 -5.58 4.77
C GLY A 153 -12.67 -5.81 3.47
N GLY A 154 -13.95 -6.14 3.60
CA GLY A 154 -14.87 -6.39 2.49
C GLY A 154 -14.66 -7.69 1.72
N ASN A 155 -13.66 -8.52 2.06
CA ASN A 155 -13.43 -9.81 1.39
C ASN A 155 -14.63 -10.79 1.52
N LEU A 156 -15.46 -10.64 2.56
CA LEU A 156 -16.67 -11.45 2.73
C LEU A 156 -17.88 -10.91 1.95
N ILE A 157 -17.78 -9.71 1.37
CA ILE A 157 -18.86 -9.07 0.60
C ILE A 157 -18.76 -9.50 -0.87
N LYS A 158 -19.62 -10.41 -1.29
CA LYS A 158 -19.67 -10.88 -2.68
C LYS A 158 -20.41 -9.86 -3.56
N ILE A 159 -19.76 -9.44 -4.64
CA ILE A 159 -20.35 -8.57 -5.67
C ILE A 159 -20.18 -9.19 -7.05
N GLN A 160 -20.89 -8.65 -8.04
CA GLN A 160 -20.63 -8.88 -9.46
C GLN A 160 -20.14 -7.56 -10.05
N PHE A 161 -18.96 -7.60 -10.68
CA PHE A 161 -18.32 -6.46 -11.33
C PHE A 161 -18.32 -6.66 -12.85
#